data_AF-A0A3P6E2T4-F1
#
_entry.id   AF-A0A3P6E2T4-F1
#
_cell.length_a   1.000
_cell.length_b   1.000
_cell.length_c   1.000
_cell.angle_alpha   90.00
_cell.angle_beta   90.00
_cell.angle_gamma   90.00
#
_symmetry.space_group_name_H-M   'P 1'
#
loop_
_entity.id
_entity.type
_entity.pdbx_description
1 polymer ?
#
loop_
_entity_poly.entity_id
_entity_poly.type
_entity_poly.pdbx_seq_one_letter_code
_entity_poly.pdbx_strand_id
1 'polypeptide(L)' 'DAAYDKRSKRAGIAWIFSNGNGTHLSHGSATLESITSPLVAEAIALRSGLLSAVELEHQKLKAFSDNLTLIRAINNDM' A
#
# COMPACT_ATOMS: atom_id res chain seq x y z
N ASP A 1 2.82 -1.44 2.14
CA ASP A 1 4.21 -1.85 1.94
C ASP A 1 4.26 -2.96 0.90
N ALA A 2 5.34 -3.03 0.14
CA ALA A 2 5.52 -4.03 -0.89
C ALA A 2 6.95 -4.58 -0.94
N ALA A 3 7.05 -5.90 -1.11
CA ALA A 3 8.29 -6.57 -1.43
C ALA A 3 8.30 -6.90 -2.93
N TYR A 4 9.36 -6.52 -3.66
CA TYR A 4 9.46 -6.78 -5.10
C TYR A 4 10.68 -7.63 -5.45
N ASP A 5 10.47 -8.72 -6.20
CA ASP A 5 11.53 -9.51 -6.82
C ASP A 5 11.68 -9.16 -8.30
N LYS A 6 12.81 -8.53 -8.63
CA LYS A 6 13.16 -8.15 -10.00
C LYS A 6 13.36 -9.34 -10.94
N ARG A 7 13.82 -10.50 -10.44
CA ARG A 7 14.12 -11.66 -11.29
C ARG A 7 12.84 -12.30 -11.80
N SER A 8 11.90 -12.56 -10.90
CA SER A 8 10.61 -13.17 -11.24
C SER A 8 9.54 -12.15 -11.66
N LYS A 9 9.80 -10.84 -11.51
CA LYS A 9 8.81 -9.76 -11.70
C LYS A 9 7.56 -9.95 -10.84
N ARG A 10 7.75 -10.48 -9.63
CA ARG A 10 6.67 -10.72 -8.66
C ARG A 10 6.76 -9.68 -7.55
N ALA A 11 5.64 -9.36 -6.94
CA ALA A 11 5.62 -8.56 -5.73
C ALA A 11 4.69 -9.17 -4.68
N GLY A 12 5.10 -9.14 -3.42
CA GLY A 12 4.21 -9.25 -2.29
C GLY A 12 3.73 -7.85 -1.91
N ILE A 13 2.43 -7.67 -1.68
CA ILE A 13 1.87 -6.44 -1.15
C ILE A 13 1.19 -6.72 0.18
N ALA A 14 1.21 -5.73 1.07
CA ALA A 14 0.46 -5.78 2.32
C ALA A 14 0.02 -4.39 2.77
N TRP A 15 -1.11 -4.36 3.50
CA TRP A 15 -1.62 -3.19 4.19
C TRP A 15 -2.21 -3.60 5.54
N ILE A 16 -2.23 -2.66 6.48
CA ILE A 16 -2.72 -2.84 7.85
C ILE A 16 -3.43 -1.56 8.27
N PHE A 17 -4.58 -1.71 8.90
CA PHE A 17 -5.29 -0.64 9.59
C PHE A 17 -5.14 -0.79 11.09
N SER A 18 -4.82 0.32 11.72
CA SER A 18 -4.81 0.47 13.16
C SER A 18 -5.54 1.75 13.55
N ASN A 19 -6.14 1.75 14.75
CA ASN A 19 -6.71 2.97 15.31
C ASN A 19 -5.61 3.85 15.95
N GLY A 20 -5.99 5.01 16.49
CA GLY A 20 -5.06 5.93 17.16
C GLY A 20 -4.34 5.36 18.39
N ASN A 21 -4.81 4.25 18.94
CA ASN A 21 -4.21 3.55 20.08
C ASN A 21 -3.29 2.41 19.61
N GLY A 22 -3.08 2.25 18.30
CA GLY A 22 -2.31 1.15 17.73
C GLY A 22 -3.05 -0.19 17.73
N THR A 23 -4.34 -0.22 18.08
CA THR A 23 -5.13 -1.46 18.01
C THR A 23 -5.32 -1.85 16.55
N HIS A 24 -4.97 -3.09 16.22
CA HIS A 24 -5.19 -3.67 14.91
C HIS A 24 -6.70 -3.75 14.60
N LEU A 25 -7.10 -3.23 13.43
CA LEU A 25 -8.49 -3.24 12.95
C LEU A 25 -8.68 -4.28 11.84
N SER A 26 -7.82 -4.25 10.83
CA SER A 26 -7.89 -5.12 9.66
C SER A 26 -6.56 -5.13 8.92
N HIS A 27 -6.31 -6.16 8.12
CA HIS A 27 -5.13 -6.25 7.26
C HIS A 27 -5.47 -7.02 5.98
N GLY A 28 -4.59 -6.90 4.98
CA GLY A 28 -4.67 -7.67 3.76
C GLY A 28 -3.29 -7.85 3.15
N SER A 29 -3.13 -8.94 2.39
CA SER A 29 -1.92 -9.20 1.62
C SER A 29 -2.24 -9.96 0.35
N ALA A 30 -1.38 -9.82 -0.65
CA ALA A 30 -1.49 -10.54 -1.91
C ALA A 30 -0.13 -10.72 -2.56
N THR A 31 -0.02 -11.76 -3.40
CA THR A 31 1.11 -11.90 -4.33
C THR A 31 0.65 -11.48 -5.71
N LEU A 32 1.41 -10.60 -6.34
CA LEU A 32 1.18 -10.09 -7.68
C LEU A 32 2.27 -10.62 -8.62
N GLU A 33 1.86 -10.91 -9.85
CA GLU A 33 2.76 -11.30 -10.93
C GLU A 33 2.87 -10.15 -11.95
N SER A 34 3.92 -10.18 -12.76
CA SER A 34 4.15 -9.21 -13.84
C SER A 34 4.24 -7.75 -13.37
N ILE A 35 4.78 -7.51 -12.18
CA ILE A 35 5.06 -6.16 -11.68
C ILE A 35 6.33 -5.61 -12.32
N THR A 36 6.26 -4.35 -12.77
CA THR A 36 7.32 -3.73 -13.58
C THR A 36 8.36 -2.99 -12.77
N SER A 37 8.03 -2.55 -11.54
CA SER A 37 8.95 -1.84 -10.67
C SER A 37 8.53 -1.90 -9.18
N PRO A 38 9.48 -1.67 -8.24
CA PRO A 38 9.15 -1.52 -6.83
C PRO A 38 8.14 -0.39 -6.57
N LEU A 39 8.25 0.74 -7.29
CA LEU A 39 7.33 1.86 -7.16
C LEU A 39 5.89 1.47 -7.50
N VAL A 40 5.69 0.66 -8.55
CA VAL A 40 4.38 0.13 -8.92
C VAL A 40 3.86 -0.81 -7.83
N ALA A 41 4.72 -1.66 -7.26
CA ALA A 41 4.33 -2.54 -6.16
C ALA A 41 3.81 -1.73 -4.94
N GLU A 42 4.53 -0.69 -4.53
CA GLU A 42 4.12 0.20 -3.44
C GLU A 42 2.80 0.92 -3.74
N ALA A 43 2.65 1.45 -4.96
CA ALA A 43 1.42 2.13 -5.37
C ALA A 43 0.21 1.18 -5.35
N ILE A 44 0.40 -0.10 -5.74
CA ILE A 44 -0.66 -1.11 -5.68
C ILE A 44 -0.96 -1.49 -4.22
N ALA A 45 0.05 -1.63 -3.36
CA ALA A 45 -0.17 -1.90 -1.94
C ALA A 45 -1.02 -0.81 -1.28
N LEU A 46 -0.71 0.46 -1.55
CA LEU A 46 -1.51 1.59 -1.07
C LEU A 46 -2.93 1.57 -1.65
N ARG A 47 -3.08 1.39 -2.97
CA ARG A 47 -4.40 1.33 -3.62
C ARG A 47 -5.26 0.18 -3.07
N SER A 48 -4.67 -0.99 -2.84
CA SER A 48 -5.33 -2.14 -2.24
C SER A 48 -5.86 -1.80 -0.84
N GLY A 49 -5.03 -1.18 0.00
CA GLY A 49 -5.47 -0.65 1.28
C GLY A 49 -6.63 0.32 1.14
N LEU A 50 -6.54 1.34 0.27
CA LEU A 50 -7.61 2.32 0.08
C LEU A 50 -8.95 1.68 -0.35
N LEU A 51 -8.93 0.67 -1.22
CA LEU A 51 -10.14 -0.05 -1.60
C LEU A 51 -10.77 -0.76 -0.39
N SER A 52 -9.96 -1.48 0.39
CA SER A 52 -10.45 -2.14 1.61
C SER A 52 -10.92 -1.13 2.67
N ALA A 53 -10.35 0.07 2.73
CA ALA A 53 -10.85 1.12 3.61
C ALA A 53 -12.24 1.60 3.20
N VAL A 54 -12.49 1.73 1.88
CA VAL A 54 -13.82 2.08 1.35
C VAL A 54 -14.83 0.98 1.67
N GLU A 55 -14.47 -0.30 1.49
CA GLU A 55 -15.32 -1.44 1.83
C GLU A 55 -15.66 -1.51 3.33
N LEU A 56 -14.74 -1.06 4.19
CA LEU A 56 -14.92 -0.98 5.65
C LEU A 56 -15.51 0.36 6.12
N GLU A 57 -15.96 1.21 5.21
CA GLU A 57 -16.56 2.52 5.48
C GLU A 57 -15.67 3.48 6.30
N HIS A 58 -14.34 3.33 6.18
CA HIS A 58 -13.38 4.22 6.83
C HIS A 58 -13.25 5.55 6.08
N GLN A 59 -13.88 6.61 6.61
CA GLN A 59 -13.92 7.93 5.98
C GLN A 59 -12.62 8.75 6.16
N LYS A 60 -11.82 8.45 7.17
CA LYS A 60 -10.59 9.19 7.50
C LYS A 60 -9.45 8.21 7.74
N LEU A 61 -8.36 8.41 7.00
CA LEU A 61 -7.22 7.51 6.99
C LEU A 61 -5.93 8.34 7.04
N LYS A 62 -4.90 7.77 7.65
CA LYS A 62 -3.51 8.22 7.49
C LYS A 62 -2.73 7.06 6.89
N ALA A 63 -2.21 7.26 5.69
CA ALA A 63 -1.34 6.28 5.04
C ALA A 63 0.12 6.62 5.34
N PHE A 64 0.91 5.58 5.60
CA PHE A 64 2.34 5.68 5.82
C PHE A 64 3.05 4.84 4.75
N SER A 65 4.05 5.42 4.10
CA SER A 65 4.91 4.75 3.13
C SER A 65 6.34 5.24 3.36
N ASP A 66 7.32 4.41 3.04
CA ASP A 66 8.73 4.76 3.01
C ASP A 66 9.20 5.18 1.60
N ASN A 67 8.33 5.09 0.59
CA ASN A 67 8.63 5.47 -0.78
C ASN A 67 8.39 6.97 -1.01
N LEU A 68 9.44 7.77 -0.88
CA LEU A 68 9.37 9.23 -1.04
C LEU A 68 8.80 9.67 -2.40
N THR A 69 9.08 8.93 -3.47
CA THR A 69 8.55 9.25 -4.81
C THR A 69 7.02 9.12 -4.83
N LEU A 70 6.50 8.06 -4.22
CA LEU A 70 5.05 7.84 -4.10
C LEU A 70 4.40 8.92 -3.23
N ILE A 71 5.02 9.26 -2.10
CA ILE A 71 4.53 10.31 -1.18
C ILE A 71 4.42 11.65 -1.91
N ARG A 72 5.45 12.05 -2.65
CA ARG A 72 5.47 13.30 -3.43
C ARG A 72 4.39 13.33 -4.50
N ALA A 73 4.26 12.24 -5.27
CA ALA A 73 3.25 12.11 -6.31
C ALA A 73 1.82 12.24 -5.76
N ILE A 74 1.54 11.66 -4.59
CA ILE A 74 0.21 11.72 -3.96
C ILE A 74 -0.08 13.09 -3.35
N ASN A 75 0.91 13.70 -2.70
CA ASN A 75 0.75 15.01 -2.07
C ASN A 75 0.82 16.18 -3.07
N ASN A 76 0.95 15.88 -4.37
CA ASN A 76 1.10 16.87 -5.43
C ASN A 76 2.29 17.82 -5.20
N ASP A 77 3.38 17.26 -4.67
CA ASP A 77 4.65 17.93 -4.38
C ASP A 77 5.70 17.49 -5.42
N MET A 78 5.57 18.04 -6.63
CA MET A 78 6.46 17.77 -7.78
C MET A 78 7.50 18.86 -7.96
#